data_AF-F7KWK7-F1
#
_entry.id   AF-F7KWK7-F1
#
_cell.length_a   1.000
_cell.length_b   1.000
_cell.length_c   1.000
_cell.angle_alpha   90.00
_cell.angle_beta   90.00
_cell.angle_gamma   90.00
#
_symmetry.space_group_name_H-M   'P 1'
#
loop_
_entity.id
_entity.type
_entity.pdbx_description
1 polymer ?
#
loop_
_entity_poly.entity_id
_entity_poly.type
_entity_poly.pdbx_seq_one_letter_code
_entity_poly.pdbx_strand_id
1 'polypeptide(L)'
;MNQKKVVRPIKKIAQDVDNSSNYSEKRYKMICQIQQLLKEGCSYREIARRMGVGRNTIAKYRTGEPRELSMYGIHQSKLDIYHDFILECLYSGKSKSKTVKAVYAKGYTGSKSNAFDYLVKIEQREGKAFELQPYIRTQTEALKYRTGSKGKSADYITREGVFRHMWMDIKLTDLHKCYIYSHFPNLWELYACIREFRNVFKKKSVILLYLFIEKYKNLLTKVKYFLAGFLNYLTNLFLGMTKRLALCSSLYELADFMFY
;
A
#
# COMPACT_ATOMS: atom_id res chain seq x y z
N MET A 1 26.67 15.43 45.48
CA MET A 1 27.32 15.38 44.15
C MET A 1 26.30 14.88 43.12
N ASN A 2 25.65 15.78 42.38
CA ASN A 2 24.70 15.43 41.33
C ASN A 2 25.32 15.72 39.96
N GLN A 3 25.60 14.68 39.19
CA GLN A 3 26.11 14.79 37.83
C GLN A 3 24.99 15.32 36.92
N LYS A 4 25.17 16.53 36.37
CA LYS A 4 24.30 17.10 35.34
C LYS A 4 24.45 16.30 34.04
N LYS A 5 23.36 15.66 33.59
CA LYS A 5 23.26 15.09 32.23
C LYS A 5 23.40 16.21 31.21
N VAL A 6 24.48 16.18 30.43
CA VAL A 6 24.68 17.05 29.27
C VAL A 6 23.75 16.59 28.16
N VAL A 7 22.66 17.33 27.93
CA VAL A 7 21.78 17.14 26.77
C VAL A 7 22.49 17.75 25.57
N ARG A 8 22.89 16.92 24.60
CA ARG A 8 23.40 17.40 23.31
C ARG A 8 22.22 17.89 22.46
N PRO A 9 22.28 19.07 21.84
CA PRO A 9 21.27 19.50 20.90
C PRO A 9 21.35 18.59 19.65
N ILE A 10 20.31 17.80 19.43
CA ILE A 10 20.11 17.07 18.18
C ILE A 10 19.87 18.13 17.11
N LYS A 11 20.86 18.36 16.25
CA LYS A 11 20.65 19.13 15.02
C LYS A 11 19.60 18.40 14.20
N LYS A 12 18.35 18.87 14.23
CA LYS A 12 17.37 18.54 13.20
C LYS A 12 17.97 19.02 11.89
N ILE A 13 18.46 18.09 11.08
CA ILE A 13 18.76 18.34 9.68
C ILE A 13 17.44 18.81 9.08
N ALA A 14 17.41 20.03 8.55
CA ALA A 14 16.28 20.48 7.76
C ALA A 14 16.08 19.47 6.64
N GLN A 15 14.86 18.95 6.49
CA GLN A 15 14.45 18.25 5.29
C GLN A 15 14.40 19.30 4.17
N ASP A 16 15.57 19.66 3.65
CA ASP A 16 15.68 20.21 2.34
C ASP A 16 15.60 19.03 1.37
N VAL A 17 14.37 18.60 1.11
CA VAL A 17 14.08 17.69 0.00
C VAL A 17 14.11 18.56 -1.26
N ASP A 18 15.31 19.01 -1.60
CA ASP A 18 15.62 19.45 -2.94
C ASP A 18 15.42 18.23 -3.82
N ASN A 19 14.33 18.26 -4.58
CA ASN A 19 14.04 17.37 -5.67
C ASN A 19 15.10 17.63 -6.77
N SER A 20 16.36 17.26 -6.51
CA SER A 20 17.46 17.47 -7.43
C SER A 20 17.09 16.72 -8.70
N SER A 21 16.86 17.46 -9.78
CA SER A 21 16.64 16.89 -11.10
C SER A 21 17.73 15.84 -11.34
N ASN A 22 17.37 14.62 -11.77
CA ASN A 22 18.33 13.56 -12.14
C ASN A 22 19.34 13.98 -13.24
N TYR A 23 19.30 15.21 -13.72
CA TYR A 23 20.18 15.80 -14.72
C TYR A 23 21.56 16.14 -14.16
N SER A 24 22.61 15.64 -14.83
CA SER A 24 24.00 15.99 -14.55
C SER A 24 24.60 16.77 -15.71
N GLU A 25 24.82 18.08 -15.53
CA GLU A 25 25.38 18.93 -16.59
C GLU A 25 26.78 18.46 -17.04
N LYS A 26 27.59 17.95 -16.10
CA LYS A 26 28.92 17.37 -16.39
C LYS A 26 28.81 16.16 -17.32
N ARG A 27 27.86 15.26 -17.06
CA ARG A 27 27.62 14.07 -17.87
C ARG A 27 27.08 14.43 -19.25
N TYR A 28 26.17 15.40 -19.33
CA TYR A 28 25.62 15.92 -20.59
C TYR A 28 26.71 16.46 -21.52
N LYS A 29 27.58 17.35 -21.00
CA LYS A 29 28.69 17.93 -21.78
C LYS A 29 29.65 16.85 -22.30
N MET A 30 29.98 15.87 -21.46
CA MET A 30 30.81 14.73 -21.84
C MET A 30 30.19 13.92 -22.99
N ILE A 31 28.89 13.60 -22.91
CA ILE A 31 28.19 12.82 -23.96
C ILE A 31 28.18 13.59 -25.29
N CYS A 32 27.88 14.90 -25.26
CA CYS A 32 27.88 15.74 -26.46
C CYS A 32 29.25 15.73 -27.15
N GLN A 33 30.34 15.89 -26.38
CA GLN A 33 31.70 15.88 -26.92
C GLN A 33 32.08 14.53 -27.52
N ILE A 34 31.72 13.42 -26.87
CA ILE A 34 31.95 12.07 -27.42
C ILE A 34 31.25 11.92 -28.78
N GLN A 35 29.97 12.28 -28.86
CA GLN A 35 29.19 12.14 -30.09
C GLN A 35 29.66 13.08 -31.20
N GLN A 36 30.10 14.29 -30.85
CA GLN A 36 30.68 15.23 -31.81
C GLN A 36 31.98 14.68 -32.41
N LEU A 37 32.92 14.23 -31.59
CA LEU A 37 34.18 13.66 -32.07
C LEU A 37 33.96 12.39 -32.92
N LEU A 38 32.93 11.59 -32.61
CA LEU A 38 32.53 10.45 -33.43
C LEU A 38 31.98 10.87 -34.80
N LYS A 39 31.17 11.95 -34.85
CA LYS A 39 30.68 12.52 -36.11
C LYS A 39 31.81 13.09 -36.98
N GLU A 40 32.84 13.63 -36.35
CA GLU A 40 34.08 14.09 -37.00
C GLU A 40 34.99 12.92 -37.47
N GLY A 41 34.60 11.68 -37.24
CA GLY A 41 35.33 10.49 -37.69
C GLY A 41 36.49 10.06 -36.78
N CYS A 42 36.61 10.63 -35.57
CA CYS A 42 37.67 10.26 -34.63
C CYS A 42 37.51 8.81 -34.13
N SER A 43 38.61 8.06 -34.10
CA SER A 43 38.60 6.71 -33.53
C SER A 43 38.39 6.72 -32.01
N TYR A 44 37.87 5.62 -31.45
CA TYR A 44 37.66 5.50 -30.00
C TYR A 44 38.96 5.68 -29.20
N ARG A 45 40.11 5.28 -29.76
CA ARG A 45 41.43 5.46 -29.14
C ARG A 45 41.86 6.93 -29.09
N GLU A 46 41.48 7.70 -30.10
CA GLU A 46 41.79 9.12 -30.16
C GLU A 46 40.91 9.94 -29.21
N ILE A 47 39.61 9.65 -29.18
CA ILE A 47 38.67 10.27 -28.23
C ILE A 47 39.11 9.99 -26.78
N ALA A 48 39.52 8.76 -26.48
CA ALA A 48 40.02 8.41 -25.15
C ALA A 48 41.26 9.21 -24.73
N ARG A 49 42.18 9.48 -25.67
CA ARG A 49 43.37 10.30 -25.41
C ARG A 49 43.02 11.78 -25.22
N ARG A 50 42.14 12.33 -26.06
CA ARG A 50 41.77 13.76 -26.02
C ARG A 50 40.96 14.12 -24.78
N MET A 51 40.04 13.24 -24.36
CA MET A 51 39.11 13.52 -23.25
C MET A 51 39.50 12.88 -21.91
N GLY A 52 40.47 11.95 -21.90
CA GLY A 52 40.80 11.17 -20.69
C GLY A 52 39.69 10.21 -20.26
N VAL A 53 38.79 9.83 -21.18
CA VAL A 53 37.64 8.96 -20.90
C VAL A 53 37.89 7.54 -21.40
N GLY A 54 37.54 6.53 -20.61
CA GLY A 54 37.73 5.12 -20.98
C GLY A 54 36.95 4.72 -22.24
N ARG A 55 37.53 3.83 -23.06
CA ARG A 55 36.92 3.35 -24.32
C ARG A 55 35.54 2.71 -24.13
N ASN A 56 35.30 2.05 -22.99
CA ASN A 56 33.99 1.49 -22.65
C ASN A 56 32.92 2.57 -22.47
N THR A 57 33.28 3.72 -21.93
CA THR A 57 32.38 4.88 -21.76
C THR A 57 32.05 5.52 -23.11
N ILE A 58 33.03 5.61 -24.01
CA ILE A 58 32.84 6.06 -25.39
C ILE A 58 31.89 5.12 -26.13
N ALA A 59 32.12 3.81 -26.03
CA ALA A 59 31.22 2.80 -26.61
C ALA A 59 29.81 2.86 -26.03
N LYS A 60 29.68 3.13 -24.71
CA LYS A 60 28.39 3.34 -24.03
C LYS A 60 27.58 4.46 -24.70
N TYR A 61 28.18 5.64 -24.85
CA TYR A 61 27.47 6.86 -25.24
C TYR A 61 27.57 7.20 -26.73
N ARG A 62 27.98 6.24 -27.57
CA ARG A 62 28.13 6.43 -29.02
C ARG A 62 26.84 6.83 -29.74
N THR A 63 25.69 6.44 -29.20
CA THR A 63 24.35 6.58 -29.80
C THR A 63 23.33 6.98 -28.74
N GLY A 64 22.28 7.69 -29.15
CA GLY A 64 21.16 8.13 -28.30
C GLY A 64 21.19 9.63 -27.97
N GLU A 65 20.08 10.16 -27.45
CA GLU A 65 19.94 11.58 -27.12
C GLU A 65 20.77 11.98 -25.88
N PRO A 66 21.69 12.96 -25.97
CA PRO A 66 22.58 13.34 -24.87
C PRO A 66 21.86 13.75 -23.58
N ARG A 67 20.71 14.41 -23.71
CA ARG A 67 19.90 14.88 -22.57
C ARG A 67 19.35 13.70 -21.77
N GLU A 68 18.81 12.70 -22.45
CA GLU A 68 18.25 11.50 -21.80
C GLU A 68 19.34 10.63 -21.17
N LEU A 69 20.45 10.42 -21.90
CA LEU A 69 21.60 9.65 -21.41
C LEU A 69 22.26 10.30 -20.19
N SER A 70 22.22 11.63 -20.10
CA SER A 70 22.69 12.36 -18.92
C SER A 70 21.79 12.12 -17.70
N MET A 71 20.47 12.20 -17.90
CA MET A 71 19.47 12.11 -16.83
C MET A 71 19.29 10.68 -16.31
N TYR A 72 19.28 9.69 -17.19
CA TYR A 72 18.86 8.34 -16.84
C TYR A 72 19.98 7.29 -16.99
N GLY A 73 21.13 7.69 -17.55
CA GLY A 73 22.19 6.76 -17.91
C GLY A 73 21.76 5.82 -19.04
N ILE A 74 22.50 4.71 -19.20
CA ILE A 74 22.15 3.64 -20.14
C ILE A 74 21.48 2.56 -19.33
N HIS A 75 20.19 2.72 -19.12
CA HIS A 75 19.34 1.69 -18.57
C HIS A 75 18.40 1.26 -19.68
N GLN A 76 18.75 0.16 -20.34
CA GLN A 76 17.76 -0.61 -21.08
C GLN A 76 16.94 -1.36 -20.02
N SER A 77 15.87 -0.74 -19.54
CA SER A 77 14.86 -1.48 -18.80
C SER A 77 14.48 -2.70 -19.64
N LYS A 78 14.22 -3.83 -18.99
CA LYS A 78 13.61 -4.99 -19.68
C LYS A 78 12.29 -4.62 -20.37
N LEU A 79 11.70 -3.48 -19.99
CA LEU A 79 10.49 -2.91 -20.60
C LEU A 79 10.75 -2.00 -21.81
N ASP A 80 11.98 -1.54 -22.03
CA ASP A 80 12.30 -0.65 -23.16
C ASP A 80 12.10 -1.35 -24.51
N ILE A 81 12.28 -2.68 -24.55
CA ILE A 81 11.96 -3.51 -25.72
C ILE A 81 10.46 -3.41 -26.11
N TYR A 82 9.60 -3.14 -25.13
CA TYR A 82 8.16 -3.02 -25.31
C TYR A 82 7.69 -1.56 -25.38
N HIS A 83 8.60 -0.58 -25.40
CA HIS A 83 8.27 0.83 -25.29
C HIS A 83 7.28 1.28 -26.38
N ASP A 84 7.56 0.98 -27.65
CA ASP A 84 6.71 1.37 -28.78
C ASP A 84 5.32 0.73 -28.68
N PHE A 85 5.26 -0.53 -28.24
CA PHE A 85 4.00 -1.23 -28.01
C PHE A 85 3.20 -0.61 -26.84
N ILE A 86 3.89 -0.16 -25.79
CA ILE A 86 3.25 0.50 -24.64
C ILE A 86 2.71 1.87 -25.06
N LEU A 87 3.44 2.62 -25.89
CA LEU A 87 2.95 3.87 -26.48
C LEU A 87 1.73 3.63 -27.37
N GLU A 88 1.74 2.61 -28.22
CA GLU A 88 0.57 2.20 -29.00
C GLU A 88 -0.63 1.91 -28.08
N CYS A 89 -0.41 1.22 -26.96
CA CYS A 89 -1.46 0.98 -25.96
C CYS A 89 -1.96 2.26 -25.29
N LEU A 90 -1.11 3.26 -25.06
CA LEU A 90 -1.49 4.56 -24.52
C LEU A 90 -2.32 5.36 -25.52
N TYR A 91 -1.91 5.40 -26.79
CA TYR A 91 -2.61 6.15 -27.82
C TYR A 91 -3.92 5.49 -28.23
N SER A 92 -4.01 4.16 -28.18
CA SER A 92 -5.26 3.40 -28.39
C SER A 92 -6.23 3.39 -27.20
N GLY A 93 -5.93 4.11 -26.11
CA GLY A 93 -6.85 4.22 -24.97
C GLY A 93 -6.92 2.96 -24.09
N LYS A 94 -5.90 2.11 -24.05
CA LYS A 94 -5.92 0.98 -23.12
C LYS A 94 -5.69 1.45 -21.68
N SER A 95 -6.20 0.69 -20.71
CA SER A 95 -5.89 0.93 -19.31
C SER A 95 -4.56 0.32 -18.90
N LYS A 96 -3.93 0.85 -17.84
CA LYS A 96 -2.63 0.33 -17.34
C LYS A 96 -2.63 -1.19 -17.14
N SER A 97 -3.69 -1.72 -16.54
CA SER A 97 -3.79 -3.16 -16.27
C SER A 97 -3.90 -4.01 -17.54
N LYS A 98 -4.67 -3.54 -18.54
CA LYS A 98 -4.75 -4.20 -19.85
C LYS A 98 -3.40 -4.16 -20.56
N THR A 99 -2.73 -3.01 -20.53
CA THR A 99 -1.38 -2.84 -21.10
C THR A 99 -0.37 -3.78 -20.44
N VAL A 100 -0.31 -3.81 -19.11
CA VAL A 100 0.57 -4.73 -18.37
C VAL A 100 0.28 -6.19 -18.73
N LYS A 101 -1.00 -6.61 -18.75
CA LYS A 101 -1.38 -7.98 -19.14
C LYS A 101 -0.91 -8.31 -20.56
N ALA A 102 -1.01 -7.39 -21.50
CA ALA A 102 -0.56 -7.58 -22.87
C ALA A 102 0.97 -7.64 -22.97
N VAL A 103 1.69 -6.83 -22.20
CA VAL A 103 3.16 -6.88 -22.10
C VAL A 103 3.64 -8.23 -21.55
N TYR A 104 2.97 -8.78 -20.54
CA TYR A 104 3.26 -10.14 -20.06
C TYR A 104 2.97 -11.20 -21.11
N ALA A 105 1.86 -11.08 -21.85
CA ALA A 105 1.53 -12.02 -22.94
C ALA A 105 2.58 -11.99 -24.08
N LYS A 106 3.28 -10.86 -24.27
CA LYS A 106 4.40 -10.73 -25.20
C LYS A 106 5.74 -11.26 -24.67
N GLY A 107 5.79 -11.78 -23.44
CA GLY A 107 6.99 -12.44 -22.89
C GLY A 107 7.77 -11.60 -21.87
N TYR A 108 7.20 -10.54 -21.30
CA TYR A 108 7.86 -9.81 -20.22
C TYR A 108 8.00 -10.68 -18.96
N THR A 109 9.23 -10.77 -18.43
CA THR A 109 9.59 -11.63 -17.28
C THR A 109 9.91 -10.85 -15.99
N GLY A 110 9.76 -9.52 -15.99
CA GLY A 110 10.04 -8.72 -14.81
C GLY A 110 8.89 -8.66 -13.81
N SER A 111 9.07 -7.89 -12.73
CA SER A 111 8.05 -7.73 -11.69
C SER A 111 6.88 -6.87 -12.18
N LYS A 112 5.70 -7.12 -11.58
CA LYS A 112 4.47 -6.38 -11.89
C LYS A 112 4.60 -4.92 -11.47
N SER A 113 5.14 -4.65 -10.28
CA SER A 113 5.36 -3.29 -9.79
C SER A 113 6.24 -2.48 -10.74
N ASN A 114 7.35 -3.05 -11.21
CA ASN A 114 8.23 -2.37 -12.18
C ASN A 114 7.51 -2.04 -13.49
N ALA A 115 6.60 -2.91 -13.95
CA ALA A 115 5.79 -2.63 -15.13
C ALA A 115 4.87 -1.43 -14.91
N PHE A 116 4.19 -1.35 -13.76
CA PHE A 116 3.34 -0.20 -13.44
C PHE A 116 4.13 1.09 -13.26
N ASP A 117 5.27 1.06 -12.56
CA ASP A 117 6.14 2.22 -12.38
C ASP A 117 6.65 2.75 -13.73
N TYR A 118 6.94 1.84 -14.67
CA TYR A 118 7.34 2.20 -16.02
C TYR A 118 6.22 2.89 -16.80
N LEU A 119 4.97 2.41 -16.68
CA LEU A 119 3.82 3.08 -17.28
C LEU A 119 3.63 4.49 -16.73
N VAL A 120 3.82 4.70 -15.42
CA VAL A 120 3.74 6.04 -14.80
C VAL A 120 4.79 6.99 -15.39
N LYS A 121 6.01 6.50 -15.63
CA LYS A 121 7.06 7.29 -16.28
C LYS A 121 6.68 7.67 -17.72
N ILE A 122 6.04 6.77 -18.46
CA ILE A 122 5.55 7.06 -19.81
C ILE A 122 4.45 8.12 -19.77
N GLU A 123 3.49 8.04 -18.84
CA GLU A 123 2.45 9.08 -18.70
C GLU A 123 3.06 10.46 -18.43
N GLN A 124 4.07 10.53 -17.57
CA GLN A 124 4.78 11.77 -17.25
C GLN A 124 5.53 12.34 -18.46
N ARG A 125 6.09 11.48 -19.31
CA ARG A 125 6.83 11.89 -20.52
C ARG A 125 5.90 12.35 -21.64
N GLU A 126 4.84 11.58 -21.90
CA GLU A 126 3.89 11.82 -22.99
C GLU A 126 2.83 12.87 -22.63
N GLY A 127 2.71 13.24 -21.35
CA GLY A 127 1.66 14.16 -20.89
C GLY A 127 0.24 13.61 -21.04
N LYS A 128 0.10 12.30 -21.26
CA LYS A 128 -1.18 11.61 -21.48
C LYS A 128 -1.32 10.47 -20.49
N ALA A 129 -2.47 10.40 -19.83
CA ALA A 129 -2.81 9.31 -18.91
C ALA A 129 -3.38 8.09 -19.65
N PHE A 130 -3.09 6.90 -19.16
CA PHE A 130 -3.81 5.70 -19.58
C PHE A 130 -5.28 5.78 -19.15
N GLU A 131 -6.16 5.13 -19.91
CA GLU A 131 -7.58 5.12 -19.54
C GLU A 131 -7.80 4.45 -18.18
N LEU A 132 -8.75 5.01 -17.43
CA LEU A 132 -9.19 4.41 -16.19
C LEU A 132 -9.73 3.02 -16.50
N GLN A 133 -9.22 2.01 -15.80
CA GLN A 133 -9.83 0.71 -15.87
C GLN A 133 -11.21 0.82 -15.20
N PRO A 134 -12.32 0.53 -15.91
CA PRO A 134 -13.61 0.45 -15.27
C PRO A 134 -13.52 -0.60 -14.16
N TYR A 135 -14.10 -0.32 -13.00
CA TYR A 135 -14.15 -1.28 -11.91
C TYR A 135 -14.91 -2.53 -12.39
N ILE A 136 -14.16 -3.58 -12.71
CA ILE A 136 -14.72 -4.88 -13.05
C ILE A 136 -14.93 -5.58 -11.71
N ARG A 137 -16.19 -5.71 -11.29
CA ARG A 137 -16.57 -6.56 -10.16
C ARG A 137 -15.98 -7.94 -10.39
N THR A 138 -15.13 -8.40 -9.49
CA THR A 138 -14.69 -9.80 -9.47
C THR A 138 -15.92 -10.71 -9.38
N GLN A 139 -15.92 -11.86 -10.08
CA GLN A 139 -17.08 -12.76 -10.12
C GLN A 139 -17.57 -13.20 -8.73
N THR A 140 -16.69 -13.15 -7.72
CA THR A 140 -17.01 -13.37 -6.31
C THR A 140 -17.99 -12.35 -5.73
N GLU A 141 -17.97 -11.10 -6.22
CA GLU A 141 -18.88 -10.04 -5.76
C GLU A 141 -20.23 -10.04 -6.49
N ALA A 142 -20.33 -10.69 -7.65
CA ALA A 142 -21.54 -10.85 -8.45
C ALA A 142 -22.40 -12.06 -8.03
N LEU A 143 -21.90 -12.91 -7.12
CA LEU A 143 -22.69 -13.98 -6.53
C LEU A 143 -23.87 -13.36 -5.74
N LYS A 144 -25.09 -13.70 -6.14
CA LYS A 144 -26.36 -13.28 -5.49
C LYS A 144 -26.43 -13.59 -3.98
N TYR A 145 -25.51 -14.39 -3.44
CA TYR A 145 -25.57 -14.94 -2.10
C TYR A 145 -24.30 -14.57 -1.30
N ARG A 146 -24.28 -13.35 -0.73
CA ARG A 146 -23.14 -12.85 0.08
C ARG A 146 -23.08 -13.42 1.51
N THR A 147 -23.97 -14.33 1.91
CA THR A 147 -23.94 -14.91 3.27
C THR A 147 -24.55 -16.31 3.26
N GLY A 148 -23.76 -17.33 3.59
CA GLY A 148 -24.23 -18.72 3.79
C GLY A 148 -25.01 -19.28 2.61
N SER A 149 -24.33 -19.57 1.51
CA SER A 149 -24.98 -20.00 0.27
C SER A 149 -24.82 -21.49 0.02
N LYS A 150 -25.94 -22.14 -0.29
CA LYS A 150 -25.97 -23.55 -0.66
C LYS A 150 -25.62 -23.69 -2.14
N GLY A 151 -24.39 -24.12 -2.42
CA GLY A 151 -23.99 -24.55 -3.77
C GLY A 151 -24.61 -25.90 -4.12
N LYS A 152 -24.44 -26.33 -5.38
CA LYS A 152 -24.92 -27.65 -5.83
C LYS A 152 -24.24 -28.83 -5.12
N SER A 153 -23.01 -28.64 -4.62
CA SER A 153 -22.17 -29.69 -4.04
C SER A 153 -21.74 -29.45 -2.58
N ALA A 154 -21.80 -28.20 -2.10
CA ALA A 154 -21.42 -27.85 -0.72
C ALA A 154 -22.12 -26.57 -0.26
N ASP A 155 -22.43 -26.50 1.04
CA ASP A 155 -22.80 -25.26 1.72
C ASP A 155 -21.52 -24.53 2.15
N TYR A 156 -21.45 -23.22 1.94
CA TYR A 156 -20.29 -22.43 2.33
C TYR A 156 -20.66 -21.10 2.96
N ILE A 157 -19.86 -20.70 3.95
CA ILE A 157 -19.97 -19.42 4.63
C ILE A 157 -18.68 -18.61 4.44
N THR A 158 -18.84 -17.34 4.07
CA THR A 158 -17.72 -16.42 3.92
C THR A 158 -17.32 -15.83 5.26
N ARG A 159 -16.04 -15.45 5.41
CA ARG A 159 -15.57 -14.68 6.57
C ARG A 159 -16.43 -13.44 6.82
N GLU A 160 -16.78 -12.72 5.75
CA GLU A 160 -17.69 -11.58 5.81
C GLU A 160 -19.07 -11.96 6.37
N GLY A 161 -19.63 -13.10 5.95
CA GLY A 161 -20.89 -13.63 6.46
C GLY A 161 -20.85 -13.92 7.96
N VAL A 162 -19.75 -14.47 8.46
CA VAL A 162 -19.52 -14.67 9.90
C VAL A 162 -19.48 -13.32 10.64
N PHE A 163 -18.73 -12.34 10.14
CA PHE A 163 -18.69 -11.00 10.74
C PHE A 163 -20.05 -10.31 10.75
N ARG A 164 -20.78 -10.39 9.63
CA ARG A 164 -22.14 -9.85 9.51
C ARG A 164 -23.10 -10.49 10.49
N HIS A 165 -23.00 -11.80 10.73
CA HIS A 165 -23.78 -12.47 11.77
C HIS A 165 -23.48 -11.89 13.15
N MET A 166 -22.20 -11.84 13.52
CA MET A 166 -21.76 -11.37 14.83
C MET A 166 -22.07 -9.89 15.07
N TRP A 167 -21.98 -9.06 14.02
CA TRP A 167 -22.05 -7.60 14.12
C TRP A 167 -23.34 -6.97 13.61
N MET A 168 -24.19 -7.67 12.87
CA MET A 168 -25.43 -7.08 12.34
C MET A 168 -26.65 -7.90 12.74
N ASP A 169 -26.45 -8.91 13.60
CA ASP A 169 -27.48 -9.88 14.00
C ASP A 169 -28.15 -10.55 12.78
N ILE A 170 -27.42 -10.65 11.66
CA ILE A 170 -27.88 -11.35 10.46
C ILE A 170 -27.96 -12.84 10.76
N LYS A 171 -29.09 -13.48 10.48
CA LYS A 171 -29.29 -14.90 10.80
C LYS A 171 -28.36 -15.80 10.00
N LEU A 172 -27.65 -16.69 10.69
CA LEU A 172 -26.99 -17.88 10.11
C LEU A 172 -27.88 -19.10 10.29
N THR A 173 -27.72 -20.07 9.40
CA THR A 173 -28.30 -21.40 9.54
C THR A 173 -27.70 -22.10 10.76
N ASP A 174 -28.46 -22.99 11.41
CA ASP A 174 -27.99 -23.64 12.63
C ASP A 174 -26.81 -24.58 12.36
N LEU A 175 -26.77 -25.21 11.19
CA LEU A 175 -25.60 -25.97 10.72
C LEU A 175 -24.33 -25.12 10.68
N HIS A 176 -24.40 -23.91 10.11
CA HIS A 176 -23.27 -22.98 10.11
C HIS A 176 -22.86 -22.56 11.52
N LYS A 177 -23.81 -22.27 12.42
CA LYS A 177 -23.49 -21.92 13.81
C LYS A 177 -22.77 -23.06 14.51
N CYS A 178 -23.30 -24.27 14.42
CA CYS A 178 -22.69 -25.47 15.01
C CYS A 178 -21.27 -25.68 14.47
N TYR A 179 -21.07 -25.57 13.16
CA TYR A 179 -19.76 -25.71 12.54
C TYR A 179 -18.77 -24.63 13.00
N ILE A 180 -19.17 -23.36 12.95
CA ILE A 180 -18.28 -22.23 13.30
C ILE A 180 -17.88 -22.30 14.77
N TYR A 181 -18.82 -22.51 15.68
CA TYR A 181 -18.53 -22.48 17.11
C TYR A 181 -17.86 -23.76 17.62
N SER A 182 -18.02 -24.89 16.93
CA SER A 182 -17.24 -26.11 17.23
C SER A 182 -15.80 -26.01 16.76
N HIS A 183 -15.55 -25.47 15.56
CA HIS A 183 -14.19 -25.34 15.01
C HIS A 183 -13.43 -24.11 15.51
N PHE A 184 -14.13 -23.05 15.91
CA PHE A 184 -13.55 -21.79 16.37
C PHE A 184 -14.19 -21.32 17.69
N PRO A 185 -13.89 -21.97 18.84
CA PRO A 185 -14.50 -21.64 20.13
C PRO A 185 -14.30 -20.16 20.53
N ASN A 186 -13.16 -19.58 20.20
CA ASN A 186 -12.85 -18.16 20.49
C ASN A 186 -13.81 -17.18 19.79
N LEU A 187 -14.45 -17.58 18.67
CA LEU A 187 -15.47 -16.74 18.01
C LEU A 187 -16.74 -16.63 18.85
N TRP A 188 -17.07 -17.65 19.65
CA TRP A 188 -18.20 -17.58 20.57
C TRP A 188 -17.95 -16.54 21.67
N GLU A 189 -16.77 -16.56 22.28
CA GLU A 189 -16.37 -15.57 23.30
C GLU A 189 -16.40 -14.14 22.73
N LEU A 190 -15.91 -13.96 21.50
CA LEU A 190 -15.97 -12.69 20.79
C LEU A 190 -17.41 -12.28 20.48
N TYR A 191 -18.27 -13.20 20.05
CA TYR A 191 -19.69 -12.92 19.79
C TYR A 191 -20.42 -12.49 21.07
N ALA A 192 -20.20 -13.18 22.18
CA ALA A 192 -20.75 -12.83 23.48
C ALA A 192 -20.30 -11.43 23.92
N CYS A 193 -19.01 -11.13 23.78
CA CYS A 193 -18.43 -9.82 24.04
C CYS A 193 -19.14 -8.71 23.24
N ILE A 194 -19.32 -8.90 21.93
CA ILE A 194 -20.01 -7.91 21.07
C ILE A 194 -21.46 -7.67 21.51
N ARG A 195 -22.18 -8.73 21.90
CA ARG A 195 -23.57 -8.63 22.36
C ARG A 195 -23.69 -7.93 23.70
N GLU A 196 -22.83 -8.24 24.66
CA GLU A 196 -22.81 -7.56 25.96
C GLU A 196 -22.45 -6.10 25.82
N PHE A 197 -21.44 -5.81 24.98
CA PHE A 197 -21.09 -4.45 24.61
C PHE A 197 -22.30 -3.68 24.06
N ARG A 198 -23.04 -4.23 23.09
CA ARG A 198 -24.27 -3.60 22.57
C ARG A 198 -25.30 -3.32 23.66
N ASN A 199 -25.43 -4.21 24.63
CA ASN A 199 -26.36 -4.04 25.74
C ASN A 199 -25.94 -2.87 26.66
N VAL A 200 -24.64 -2.69 26.91
CA VAL A 200 -24.10 -1.51 27.61
C VAL A 200 -24.55 -0.23 26.91
N PHE A 201 -24.43 -0.18 25.58
CA PHE A 201 -24.85 0.99 24.79
C PHE A 201 -26.35 1.23 24.81
N LYS A 202 -27.15 0.16 24.65
CA LYS A 202 -28.62 0.27 24.72
C LYS A 202 -29.09 0.79 26.07
N LYS A 203 -28.46 0.34 27.16
CA LYS A 203 -28.81 0.73 28.53
C LYS A 203 -28.15 2.03 29.00
N LYS A 204 -27.14 2.53 28.27
CA LYS A 204 -26.36 3.73 28.62
C LYS A 204 -25.86 3.74 30.07
N SER A 205 -25.53 2.57 30.61
CA SER A 205 -25.15 2.40 32.01
C SER A 205 -23.63 2.31 32.17
N VAL A 206 -23.07 3.24 32.94
CA VAL A 206 -21.65 3.27 33.28
C VAL A 206 -21.25 2.08 34.15
N ILE A 207 -22.13 1.61 35.04
CA ILE A 207 -21.88 0.44 35.88
C ILE A 207 -21.71 -0.81 35.00
N LEU A 208 -22.58 -0.99 34.01
CA LEU A 208 -22.47 -2.12 33.07
C LEU A 208 -21.20 -2.03 32.20
N LEU A 209 -20.72 -0.81 31.92
CA LEU A 209 -19.46 -0.60 31.21
C LEU A 209 -18.26 -1.08 32.04
N TYR A 210 -18.20 -0.72 33.33
CA TYR A 210 -17.12 -1.18 34.21
C TYR A 210 -17.10 -2.70 34.34
N LEU A 211 -18.26 -3.31 34.60
CA LEU A 211 -18.39 -4.78 34.66
C LEU A 211 -17.98 -5.45 33.35
N PHE A 212 -18.33 -4.85 32.21
CA PHE A 212 -17.93 -5.34 30.89
C PHE A 212 -16.40 -5.32 30.70
N ILE A 213 -15.75 -4.20 31.03
CA ILE A 213 -14.31 -4.04 30.87
C ILE A 213 -13.56 -5.04 31.73
N GLU A 214 -13.95 -5.19 33.00
CA GLU A 214 -13.34 -6.14 33.92
C GLU A 214 -13.46 -7.57 33.41
N LYS A 215 -14.65 -7.96 32.96
CA LYS A 215 -14.94 -9.30 32.43
C LYS A 215 -14.14 -9.65 31.17
N TYR A 216 -13.95 -8.69 30.25
CA TYR A 216 -13.31 -8.95 28.95
C TYR A 216 -11.87 -8.45 28.84
N LYS A 217 -11.26 -7.95 29.93
CA LYS A 217 -9.89 -7.38 29.93
C LYS A 217 -8.86 -8.29 29.25
N ASN A 218 -8.86 -9.58 29.56
CA ASN A 218 -7.91 -10.57 29.01
C ASN A 218 -8.16 -10.92 27.54
N LEU A 219 -9.41 -10.82 27.08
CA LEU A 219 -9.75 -11.03 25.67
C LEU A 219 -9.35 -9.79 24.85
N LEU A 220 -9.64 -8.60 25.35
CA LEU A 220 -9.31 -7.33 24.71
C LEU A 220 -7.78 -7.16 24.52
N THR A 221 -6.97 -7.61 25.48
CA THR A 221 -5.50 -7.59 25.35
C THR A 221 -4.98 -8.56 24.28
N LYS A 222 -5.57 -9.75 24.16
CA LYS A 222 -5.19 -10.75 23.15
C LYS A 222 -5.56 -10.33 21.73
N VAL A 223 -6.68 -9.64 21.57
CA VAL A 223 -7.23 -9.27 20.26
C VAL A 223 -6.86 -7.81 19.88
N LYS A 224 -5.99 -7.14 20.66
CA LYS A 224 -5.57 -5.73 20.52
C LYS A 224 -5.17 -5.33 19.09
N TYR A 225 -4.38 -6.16 18.41
CA TYR A 225 -3.94 -5.89 17.03
C TYR A 225 -5.03 -6.12 15.97
N PHE A 226 -5.89 -7.12 16.18
CA PHE A 226 -7.03 -7.40 15.30
C PHE A 226 -8.17 -6.39 15.49
N LEU A 227 -8.27 -5.81 16.68
CA LEU A 227 -9.25 -4.79 17.04
C LEU A 227 -8.71 -3.37 16.90
N ALA A 228 -7.53 -3.09 16.36
CA ALA A 228 -7.02 -1.71 16.28
C ALA A 228 -7.99 -0.72 15.59
N GLY A 229 -8.71 -1.17 14.56
CA GLY A 229 -9.81 -0.41 13.95
C GLY A 229 -11.08 -0.33 14.81
N PHE A 230 -11.37 -1.39 15.56
CA PHE A 230 -12.47 -1.44 16.52
C PHE A 230 -12.20 -0.55 17.74
N LEU A 231 -10.98 -0.53 18.27
CA LEU A 231 -10.52 0.30 19.37
C LEU A 231 -10.57 1.77 19.00
N ASN A 232 -10.18 2.16 17.77
CA ASN A 232 -10.37 3.52 17.28
C ASN A 232 -11.85 3.91 17.17
N TYR A 233 -12.72 2.99 16.76
CA TYR A 233 -14.16 3.25 16.75
C TYR A 233 -14.71 3.38 18.17
N LEU A 234 -14.30 2.50 19.09
CA LEU A 234 -14.64 2.57 20.50
C LEU A 234 -14.16 3.87 21.13
N THR A 235 -12.89 4.24 20.98
CA THR A 235 -12.33 5.46 21.59
C THR A 235 -13.00 6.70 21.05
N ASN A 236 -13.26 6.81 19.74
CA ASN A 236 -14.01 7.93 19.17
C ASN A 236 -15.47 7.97 19.65
N LEU A 237 -16.11 6.80 19.82
CA LEU A 237 -17.49 6.70 20.32
C LEU A 237 -17.56 6.97 21.83
N PHE A 238 -16.54 6.57 22.61
CA PHE A 238 -16.37 6.87 24.02
C PHE A 238 -16.03 8.34 24.25
N LEU A 239 -15.18 8.97 23.42
CA LEU A 239 -14.95 10.42 23.37
C LEU A 239 -16.25 11.20 23.07
N GLY A 240 -17.14 10.62 22.24
CA GLY A 240 -18.48 11.14 22.01
C GLY A 240 -19.41 11.05 23.23
N MET A 241 -19.26 9.99 24.05
CA MET A 241 -20.05 9.80 25.27
C MET A 241 -19.49 10.57 26.49
N THR A 242 -18.17 10.71 26.64
CA THR A 242 -17.53 11.49 27.71
C THR A 242 -17.76 12.99 27.56
N LYS A 243 -17.93 13.50 26.34
CA LYS A 243 -18.44 14.87 26.12
C LYS A 243 -19.85 15.11 26.71
N ARG A 244 -20.61 14.06 27.06
CA ARG A 244 -21.92 14.15 27.72
C ARG A 244 -21.91 13.76 29.20
N LEU A 245 -20.86 13.13 29.71
CA LEU A 245 -20.73 12.71 31.11
C LEU A 245 -19.35 13.11 31.60
N ALA A 246 -19.29 14.31 32.18
CA ALA A 246 -18.12 14.76 32.91
C ALA A 246 -17.85 13.81 34.09
N LEU A 247 -16.56 13.57 34.37
CA LEU A 247 -15.99 12.96 35.57
C LEU A 247 -15.95 11.42 35.62
N CYS A 248 -14.84 10.84 35.16
CA CYS A 248 -14.22 9.68 35.81
C CYS A 248 -12.73 9.59 35.43
N SER A 249 -11.85 9.85 36.39
CA SER A 249 -10.38 9.76 36.28
C SER A 249 -9.88 8.36 35.93
N SER A 250 -10.63 7.31 36.24
CA SER A 250 -10.38 5.92 35.87
C SER A 250 -10.41 5.63 34.37
N LEU A 251 -11.01 6.52 33.56
CA LEU A 251 -11.06 6.36 32.09
C LEU A 251 -9.77 6.76 31.39
N TYR A 252 -8.96 7.64 32.00
CA TYR A 252 -7.64 8.00 31.49
C TYR A 252 -6.65 6.84 31.66
N GLU A 253 -6.72 6.11 32.77
CA GLU A 253 -5.91 4.91 33.00
C GLU A 253 -6.23 3.79 31.99
N LEU A 254 -7.49 3.69 31.56
CA LEU A 254 -7.91 2.76 30.50
C LEU A 254 -7.40 3.18 29.11
N ALA A 255 -7.36 4.49 28.82
CA ALA A 255 -6.76 4.98 27.60
C ALA A 255 -5.24 4.70 27.58
N ASP A 256 -4.53 4.98 28.69
CA ASP A 256 -3.09 4.73 28.78
C ASP A 256 -2.72 3.23 28.69
N PHE A 257 -3.56 2.34 29.24
CA PHE A 257 -3.36 0.88 29.12
C PHE A 257 -3.64 0.34 27.70
N MET A 258 -4.41 1.06 26.88
CA MET A 258 -4.81 0.61 25.54
C MET A 258 -3.89 1.15 24.43
N PHE A 259 -3.20 2.27 24.66
CA PHE A 259 -2.34 2.95 23.68
C PHE A 259 -0.83 2.71 23.81
N TYR A 260 -0.39 1.94 24.82
CA TYR A 260 0.91 1.24 24.85
C TYR A 260 0.67 -0.26 24.82
#